data_AF-A0A6J1P1E8-F1
#
_entry.id   AF-A0A6J1P1E8-F1
#
_cell.length_a   1.000
_cell.length_b   1.000
_cell.length_c   1.000
_cell.angle_alpha   90.00
_cell.angle_beta   90.00
_cell.angle_gamma   90.00
#
_symmetry.space_group_name_H-M   'P 1'
#
loop_
_entity.id
_entity.type
_entity.pdbx_description
1 polymer ?
#
loop_
_entity_poly.entity_id
_entity_poly.type
_entity_poly.pdbx_seq_one_letter_code
_entity_poly.pdbx_strand_id
1 'polypeptide(L)'
;MSAKYCRARRFYWDNCFQLTSSMLLGLVAVFAVPSILRVLVSTRRSNSTFTAYKRYLSTLLHVVSWFENELTPGSISWRSLLAVRTRHAKASVSANLKGQGIVSQRDLALTQFGFVGFTILKPEKFGLHEVEEGDWEAYNHFWSVVGSAIGLEDRYNICRKNIQETREVCQILLHRVWTPCLENVPEYFEHMARVLLDGLWCVNPTIHLDSMIYWTKYMCDVPGYVYTEADRLKLQERIREQLKGRSEDTGVDSASLIAKAPFELPNNPPRLLYLHDYDKLETVPAYKRLPFPAKYKIGLKARIVALYRTYLGRLYFNMQYRFSLLLMKYFPYMAFFRFGVFQSYVNIFVEDPIDNEELKPNSYYYQPRPSPPLYKEILSLIW
;
A
#
# COMPACT_ATOMS: atom_id res chain seq x y z
N MET A 1 -25.08 14.89 9.98
CA MET A 1 -23.77 14.59 9.38
C MET A 1 -23.08 15.90 9.01
N SER A 2 -21.76 16.03 9.16
CA SER A 2 -21.09 17.29 8.77
C SER A 2 -21.06 17.42 7.24
N ALA A 3 -21.20 18.64 6.70
CA ALA A 3 -21.05 18.90 5.27
C ALA A 3 -19.69 18.43 4.73
N LYS A 4 -18.64 18.51 5.56
CA LYS A 4 -17.29 18.00 5.26
C LYS A 4 -17.28 16.49 5.03
N TYR A 5 -18.03 15.71 5.80
CA TYR A 5 -18.09 14.25 5.62
C TYR A 5 -18.72 13.87 4.27
N CYS A 6 -19.81 14.54 3.87
CA CYS A 6 -20.44 14.33 2.57
C CYS A 6 -19.54 14.76 1.41
N ARG A 7 -18.85 15.91 1.54
CA ARG A 7 -17.87 16.38 0.54
C ARG A 7 -16.74 15.38 0.33
N ALA A 8 -16.23 14.77 1.41
CA ALA A 8 -15.17 13.76 1.31
C ALA A 8 -15.62 12.50 0.56
N ARG A 9 -16.87 12.08 0.75
CA ARG A 9 -17.47 10.95 0.02
C ARG A 9 -17.58 11.25 -1.47
N ARG A 10 -18.05 12.46 -1.82
CA ARG A 10 -18.08 12.95 -3.21
C ARG A 10 -16.67 12.96 -3.81
N PHE A 11 -15.71 13.59 -3.14
CA PHE A 11 -14.30 13.63 -3.56
C PHE A 11 -13.70 12.24 -3.78
N TYR A 12 -14.02 11.27 -2.91
CA TYR A 12 -13.61 9.89 -3.11
C TYR A 12 -14.18 9.31 -4.40
N TRP A 13 -15.48 9.44 -4.64
CA TRP A 13 -16.13 8.89 -5.84
C TRP A 13 -15.69 9.58 -7.14
N ASP A 14 -15.32 10.86 -7.07
CA ASP A 14 -14.71 11.60 -8.18
C ASP A 14 -13.27 11.17 -8.45
N ASN A 15 -12.63 10.44 -7.51
CA ASN A 15 -11.24 10.03 -7.61
C ASN A 15 -10.98 8.55 -7.22
N CYS A 16 -12.01 7.70 -7.29
CA CYS A 16 -12.02 6.41 -6.58
C CYS A 16 -10.99 5.41 -7.10
N PHE A 17 -10.66 5.47 -8.39
CA PHE A 17 -9.62 4.62 -8.98
C PHE A 17 -8.24 4.90 -8.35
N GLN A 18 -7.83 6.17 -8.31
CA GLN A 18 -6.50 6.54 -7.84
C GLN A 18 -6.38 6.57 -6.31
N LEU A 19 -7.43 7.02 -5.61
CA LEU A 19 -7.45 6.96 -4.15
C LEU A 19 -7.37 5.51 -3.65
N THR A 20 -8.12 4.58 -4.26
CA THR A 20 -8.02 3.16 -3.92
C THR A 20 -6.67 2.56 -4.31
N SER A 21 -6.12 2.93 -5.48
CA SER A 21 -4.80 2.48 -5.90
C SER A 21 -3.70 2.89 -4.92
N SER A 22 -3.82 4.08 -4.33
CA SER A 22 -2.92 4.53 -3.29
C SER A 22 -3.05 3.72 -2.00
N MET A 23 -4.27 3.37 -1.59
CA MET A 23 -4.50 2.53 -0.41
C MET A 23 -3.85 1.15 -0.56
N LEU A 24 -3.87 0.58 -1.77
CA LEU A 24 -3.21 -0.70 -2.04
C LEU A 24 -1.69 -0.62 -1.83
N LEU A 25 -1.04 0.45 -2.28
CA LEU A 25 0.38 0.67 -2.03
C LEU A 25 0.67 0.86 -0.54
N GLY A 26 -0.18 1.61 0.16
CA GLY A 26 -0.03 1.78 1.60
C GLY A 26 -0.23 0.49 2.38
N LEU A 27 -1.11 -0.40 1.93
CA LEU A 27 -1.27 -1.73 2.51
C LEU A 27 -0.02 -2.60 2.32
N VAL A 28 0.63 -2.54 1.14
CA VAL A 28 1.94 -3.19 0.95
C VAL A 28 2.98 -2.59 1.91
N ALA A 29 3.01 -1.27 2.06
CA ALA A 29 3.95 -0.60 2.97
C ALA A 29 3.74 -1.03 4.43
N VAL A 30 2.48 -1.20 4.87
CA VAL A 30 2.13 -1.63 6.24
C VAL A 30 2.79 -2.94 6.65
N PHE A 31 3.03 -3.88 5.72
CA PHE A 31 3.75 -5.12 6.02
C PHE A 31 5.23 -4.90 6.41
N ALA A 32 5.80 -3.73 6.11
CA ALA A 32 7.16 -3.41 6.50
C ALA A 32 7.29 -3.04 7.99
N VAL A 33 6.18 -2.79 8.69
CA VAL A 33 6.18 -2.49 10.13
C VAL A 33 6.18 -3.80 10.94
N PRO A 34 7.25 -4.12 11.70
CA PRO A 34 7.39 -5.43 12.33
C PRO A 34 6.27 -5.81 13.31
N SER A 35 5.78 -4.85 14.11
CA SER A 35 4.68 -5.09 15.05
C SER A 35 3.38 -5.45 14.33
N ILE A 36 3.08 -4.75 13.22
CA ILE A 36 1.88 -5.02 12.43
C ILE A 36 2.01 -6.37 11.73
N LEU A 37 3.11 -6.61 11.02
CA LEU A 37 3.32 -7.87 10.29
C LEU A 37 3.18 -9.08 11.20
N ARG A 38 3.77 -9.03 12.40
CA ARG A 38 3.70 -10.12 13.39
C ARG A 38 2.26 -10.49 13.75
N VAL A 39 1.40 -9.50 13.98
CA VAL A 39 -0.03 -9.73 14.25
C VAL A 39 -0.72 -10.32 13.01
N LEU A 40 -0.45 -9.78 11.81
CA LEU A 40 -1.08 -10.27 10.58
C LEU A 40 -0.72 -11.73 10.30
N VAL A 41 0.55 -12.11 10.41
CA VAL A 41 1.03 -13.48 10.24
C VAL A 41 0.38 -14.42 11.26
N SER A 42 0.28 -14.01 12.53
CA SER A 42 -0.25 -14.87 13.59
C SER A 42 -1.74 -15.12 13.53
N THR A 43 -2.48 -14.29 12.77
CA THR A 43 -3.89 -14.52 12.50
C THR A 43 -4.13 -15.68 11.54
N ARG A 44 -3.14 -16.05 10.70
CA ARG A 44 -3.25 -17.05 9.62
C ARG A 44 -4.37 -16.76 8.59
N ARG A 45 -4.76 -15.49 8.48
CA ARG A 45 -5.84 -15.02 7.59
C ARG A 45 -5.34 -14.49 6.26
N SER A 46 -4.04 -14.61 5.99
CA SER A 46 -3.44 -14.09 4.75
C SER A 46 -2.11 -14.77 4.44
N ASN A 47 -1.97 -16.07 4.76
CA ASN A 47 -0.74 -16.81 4.48
C ASN A 47 -0.79 -17.44 3.08
N SER A 48 -1.98 -17.82 2.58
CA SER A 48 -2.15 -18.22 1.17
C SER A 48 -2.78 -17.11 0.34
N THR A 49 -2.69 -17.24 -0.99
CA THR A 49 -3.41 -16.38 -1.94
C THR A 49 -4.92 -16.36 -1.66
N PHE A 50 -5.51 -17.50 -1.27
CA PHE A 50 -6.95 -17.58 -1.01
C PHE A 50 -7.37 -16.83 0.25
N THR A 51 -6.69 -17.07 1.39
CA THR A 51 -7.03 -16.34 2.63
C THR A 51 -6.72 -14.85 2.51
N ALA A 52 -5.63 -14.50 1.82
CA ALA A 52 -5.31 -13.11 1.49
C ALA A 52 -6.40 -12.47 0.61
N TYR A 53 -6.88 -13.15 -0.44
CA TYR A 53 -8.01 -12.67 -1.26
C TYR A 53 -9.22 -12.33 -0.39
N LYS A 54 -9.65 -13.26 0.48
CA LYS A 54 -10.81 -13.07 1.35
C LYS A 54 -10.64 -11.85 2.26
N ARG A 55 -9.51 -11.80 2.98
CA ARG A 55 -9.19 -10.74 3.93
C ARG A 55 -9.13 -9.37 3.27
N TYR A 56 -8.42 -9.26 2.17
CA TYR A 56 -8.14 -7.95 1.57
C TYR A 56 -9.27 -7.46 0.68
N LEU A 57 -10.06 -8.35 0.07
CA LEU A 57 -11.35 -7.97 -0.50
C LEU A 57 -12.33 -7.53 0.59
N SER A 58 -12.38 -8.23 1.73
CA SER A 58 -13.18 -7.81 2.90
C SER A 58 -12.78 -6.41 3.38
N THR A 59 -11.47 -6.15 3.48
CA THR A 59 -10.92 -4.83 3.83
C THR A 59 -11.33 -3.75 2.82
N LEU A 60 -11.19 -4.03 1.51
CA LEU A 60 -11.59 -3.10 0.45
C LEU A 60 -13.09 -2.78 0.54
N LEU A 61 -13.94 -3.80 0.71
CA LEU A 61 -15.38 -3.64 0.78
C LEU A 61 -15.82 -2.89 2.05
N HIS A 62 -15.13 -3.08 3.18
CA HIS A 62 -15.33 -2.24 4.37
C HIS A 62 -15.05 -0.78 4.07
N VAL A 63 -13.87 -0.46 3.52
CA VAL A 63 -13.47 0.92 3.23
C VAL A 63 -14.41 1.58 2.24
N VAL A 64 -14.74 0.89 1.14
CA VAL A 64 -15.73 1.34 0.16
C VAL A 64 -17.07 1.63 0.84
N SER A 65 -17.53 0.77 1.75
CA SER A 65 -18.80 0.99 2.45
C SER A 65 -18.85 2.28 3.28
N TRP A 66 -17.69 2.78 3.75
CA TRP A 66 -17.58 4.05 4.46
C TRP A 66 -17.76 5.26 3.54
N PHE A 67 -17.42 5.11 2.26
CA PHE A 67 -17.66 6.13 1.25
C PHE A 67 -19.06 6.02 0.62
N GLU A 68 -19.63 4.81 0.53
CA GLU A 68 -20.96 4.57 -0.04
C GLU A 68 -22.08 5.03 0.88
N ASN A 69 -21.93 4.88 2.19
CA ASN A 69 -23.02 5.06 3.14
C ASN A 69 -22.73 6.21 4.11
N GLU A 70 -23.81 6.73 4.70
CA GLU A 70 -23.70 7.70 5.78
C GLU A 70 -23.18 7.03 7.06
N LEU A 71 -22.39 7.76 7.86
CA LEU A 71 -22.01 7.36 9.20
C LEU A 71 -23.03 7.82 10.27
N THR A 72 -24.15 7.12 10.35
CA THR A 72 -25.17 7.29 11.42
C THR A 72 -25.37 5.98 12.18
N PRO A 73 -25.82 6.01 13.45
CA PRO A 73 -26.12 4.78 14.19
C PRO A 73 -27.00 3.80 13.39
N GLY A 74 -26.57 2.54 13.28
CA GLY A 74 -27.28 1.50 12.52
C GLY A 74 -26.97 1.43 11.02
N SER A 75 -26.40 2.48 10.42
CA SER A 75 -25.94 2.47 9.03
C SER A 75 -24.93 1.35 8.73
N ILE A 76 -24.72 1.05 7.44
CA ILE A 76 -23.70 0.08 7.01
C ILE A 76 -22.30 0.55 7.45
N SER A 77 -21.96 1.84 7.28
CA SER A 77 -20.66 2.37 7.71
C SER A 77 -20.47 2.24 9.21
N TRP A 78 -21.50 2.52 10.02
CA TRP A 78 -21.44 2.36 11.48
C TRP A 78 -21.18 0.91 11.90
N ARG A 79 -21.97 -0.03 11.37
CA ARG A 79 -21.79 -1.47 11.65
C ARG A 79 -20.42 -1.95 11.17
N SER A 80 -19.97 -1.47 10.02
CA SER A 80 -18.66 -1.81 9.46
C SER A 80 -17.51 -1.31 10.34
N LEU A 81 -17.52 -0.06 10.79
CA LEU A 81 -16.46 0.50 11.63
C LEU A 81 -16.42 -0.20 13.00
N LEU A 82 -17.59 -0.51 13.57
CA LEU A 82 -17.67 -1.29 14.82
C LEU A 82 -17.13 -2.72 14.64
N ALA A 83 -17.43 -3.37 13.51
CA ALA A 83 -16.88 -4.68 13.19
C ALA A 83 -15.35 -4.63 13.08
N VAL A 84 -14.79 -3.65 12.35
CA VAL A 84 -13.33 -3.48 12.22
C VAL A 84 -12.68 -3.18 13.57
N ARG A 85 -13.25 -2.29 14.38
CA ARG A 85 -12.76 -2.02 15.75
C ARG A 85 -12.74 -3.28 16.60
N THR A 86 -13.80 -4.08 16.53
CA THR A 86 -13.92 -5.34 17.28
C THR A 86 -12.87 -6.35 16.82
N ARG A 87 -12.61 -6.44 15.51
CA ARG A 87 -11.57 -7.32 14.95
C ARG A 87 -10.17 -6.92 15.41
N HIS A 88 -9.84 -5.63 15.42
CA HIS A 88 -8.56 -5.16 15.95
C HIS A 88 -8.41 -5.49 17.44
N ALA A 89 -9.46 -5.29 18.24
CA ALA A 89 -9.44 -5.66 19.65
C ALA A 89 -9.23 -7.17 19.86
N LYS A 90 -9.96 -8.02 19.12
CA LYS A 90 -9.80 -9.48 19.16
C LYS A 90 -8.40 -9.93 18.72
N ALA A 91 -7.88 -9.35 17.64
CA ALA A 91 -6.52 -9.63 17.16
C ALA A 91 -5.48 -9.22 18.20
N SER A 92 -5.68 -8.09 18.87
CA SER A 92 -4.81 -7.60 19.95
C SER A 92 -4.78 -8.57 21.14
N VAL A 93 -5.95 -9.03 21.59
CA VAL A 93 -6.05 -10.01 22.68
C VAL A 93 -5.39 -11.33 22.27
N SER A 94 -5.67 -11.82 21.06
CA SER A 94 -5.08 -13.08 20.57
C SER A 94 -3.56 -13.01 20.44
N ALA A 95 -3.01 -11.90 19.92
CA ALA A 95 -1.57 -11.70 19.83
C ALA A 95 -0.92 -11.62 21.22
N ASN A 96 -1.58 -10.96 22.18
CA ASN A 96 -1.07 -10.84 23.54
C ASN A 96 -1.00 -12.20 24.24
N LEU A 97 -2.05 -13.02 24.10
CA LEU A 97 -2.09 -14.38 24.64
C LEU A 97 -1.01 -15.30 24.06
N LYS A 98 -0.52 -15.00 22.85
CA LYS A 98 0.60 -15.70 22.20
C LYS A 98 1.97 -15.10 22.52
N GLY A 99 2.06 -14.09 23.39
CA GLY A 99 3.31 -13.38 23.70
C GLY A 99 3.86 -12.55 22.54
N GLN A 100 3.03 -12.18 21.55
CA GLN A 100 3.47 -11.48 20.34
C GLN A 100 3.28 -9.97 20.40
N GLY A 101 2.74 -9.44 21.49
CA GLY A 101 2.40 -8.03 21.68
C GLY A 101 0.93 -7.74 21.45
N ILE A 102 0.59 -6.46 21.26
CA ILE A 102 -0.78 -5.96 21.10
C ILE A 102 -0.91 -5.18 19.80
N VAL A 103 -2.15 -4.94 19.34
CA VAL A 103 -2.41 -3.90 18.33
C VAL A 103 -2.44 -2.56 19.06
N SER A 104 -1.34 -1.81 18.98
CA SER A 104 -1.20 -0.54 19.69
C SER A 104 -1.86 0.63 18.97
N GLN A 105 -2.06 1.76 19.66
CA GLN A 105 -2.48 3.03 19.06
C GLN A 105 -1.53 3.49 17.93
N ARG A 106 -0.22 3.23 18.10
CA ARG A 106 0.79 3.47 17.05
C ARG A 106 0.51 2.61 15.82
N ASP A 107 0.21 1.33 15.99
CA ASP A 107 -0.08 0.41 14.88
C ASP A 107 -1.34 0.85 14.13
N LEU A 108 -2.38 1.29 14.85
CA LEU A 108 -3.59 1.86 14.24
C LEU A 108 -3.30 3.15 13.47
N ALA A 109 -2.48 4.06 14.02
CA ALA A 109 -2.08 5.31 13.37
C ALA A 109 -1.24 5.05 12.10
N LEU A 110 -0.29 4.11 12.15
CA LEU A 110 0.50 3.70 10.99
C LEU A 110 -0.39 3.00 9.95
N THR A 111 -1.35 2.19 10.37
CA THR A 111 -2.34 1.61 9.46
C THR A 111 -3.19 2.68 8.78
N GLN A 112 -3.60 3.73 9.51
CA GLN A 112 -4.31 4.89 8.96
C GLN A 112 -3.45 5.59 7.88
N PHE A 113 -2.14 5.74 8.09
CA PHE A 113 -1.24 6.26 7.06
C PHE A 113 -1.29 5.41 5.78
N GLY A 114 -1.37 4.08 5.90
CA GLY A 114 -1.55 3.20 4.73
C GLY A 114 -2.76 3.54 3.86
N PHE A 115 -3.80 4.18 4.42
CA PHE A 115 -4.98 4.59 3.64
C PHE A 115 -4.88 5.99 3.05
N VAL A 116 -4.25 6.95 3.74
CA VAL A 116 -4.31 8.38 3.37
C VAL A 116 -2.94 9.02 3.12
N GLY A 117 -1.85 8.47 3.67
CA GLY A 117 -0.54 9.12 3.70
C GLY A 117 0.02 9.41 2.30
N PHE A 118 0.01 8.44 1.40
CA PHE A 118 0.52 8.65 0.04
C PHE A 118 -0.33 9.61 -0.80
N THR A 119 -1.66 9.60 -0.64
CA THR A 119 -2.54 10.47 -1.42
C THR A 119 -2.36 11.94 -1.05
N ILE A 120 -2.11 12.23 0.24
CA ILE A 120 -1.94 13.60 0.70
C ILE A 120 -0.52 14.14 0.51
N LEU A 121 0.49 13.27 0.54
CA LEU A 121 1.91 13.65 0.38
C LEU A 121 2.33 13.74 -1.08
N LYS A 122 1.84 12.83 -1.93
CA LYS A 122 2.26 12.68 -3.32
C LYS A 122 1.07 12.62 -4.28
N PRO A 123 0.05 13.51 -4.18
CA PRO A 123 -1.16 13.46 -5.00
C PRO A 123 -0.86 13.49 -6.51
N GLU A 124 0.21 14.19 -6.91
CA GLU A 124 0.64 14.33 -8.29
C GLU A 124 1.09 13.01 -8.91
N LYS A 125 1.61 12.05 -8.11
CA LYS A 125 1.97 10.69 -8.54
C LYS A 125 0.74 9.82 -8.84
N PHE A 126 -0.44 10.30 -8.45
CA PHE A 126 -1.73 9.69 -8.74
C PHE A 126 -2.58 10.54 -9.69
N GLY A 127 -2.09 11.72 -10.11
CA GLY A 127 -2.86 12.63 -10.94
C GLY A 127 -4.05 13.28 -10.22
N LEU A 128 -4.03 13.25 -8.88
CA LEU A 128 -5.03 13.84 -8.03
C LEU A 128 -4.82 15.35 -7.94
N HIS A 129 -5.93 16.08 -7.99
CA HIS A 129 -6.00 17.51 -7.72
C HIS A 129 -7.32 17.79 -6.99
N GLU A 130 -7.36 18.93 -6.34
CA GLU A 130 -8.59 19.45 -5.75
C GLU A 130 -9.63 19.70 -6.85
N VAL A 131 -10.82 19.11 -6.71
CA VAL A 131 -11.90 19.24 -7.70
C VAL A 131 -12.80 20.42 -7.33
N GLU A 132 -13.13 20.51 -6.05
CA GLU A 132 -13.83 21.63 -5.43
C GLU A 132 -13.03 22.13 -4.22
N GLU A 133 -13.16 23.43 -3.93
CA GLU A 133 -12.50 24.04 -2.78
C GLU A 133 -12.88 23.33 -1.46
N GLY A 134 -11.87 22.95 -0.68
CA GLY A 134 -12.01 22.27 0.60
C GLY A 134 -12.12 20.74 0.51
N ASP A 135 -11.83 20.14 -0.65
CA ASP A 135 -11.86 18.69 -0.82
C ASP A 135 -10.85 17.98 0.06
N TRP A 136 -9.63 18.53 0.16
CA TRP A 136 -8.58 17.95 0.97
C TRP A 136 -8.88 18.08 2.47
N GLU A 137 -9.46 19.20 2.91
CA GLU A 137 -9.94 19.40 4.28
C GLU A 137 -11.07 18.43 4.62
N ALA A 138 -11.98 18.21 3.68
CA ALA A 138 -13.06 17.24 3.82
C ALA A 138 -12.50 15.82 3.93
N TYR A 139 -11.59 15.43 3.04
CA TYR A 139 -10.96 14.10 3.04
C TYR A 139 -10.15 13.85 4.31
N ASN A 140 -9.40 14.85 4.78
CA ASN A 140 -8.72 14.82 6.08
C ASN A 140 -9.72 14.63 7.24
N HIS A 141 -10.81 15.40 7.26
CA HIS A 141 -11.84 15.28 8.29
C HIS A 141 -12.51 13.89 8.28
N PHE A 142 -12.80 13.34 7.10
CA PHE A 142 -13.34 12.00 6.96
C PHE A 142 -12.43 10.94 7.58
N TRP A 143 -11.14 10.95 7.25
CA TRP A 143 -10.19 10.01 7.82
C TRP A 143 -9.94 10.22 9.31
N SER A 144 -10.02 11.47 9.79
CA SER A 144 -9.99 11.78 11.22
C SER A 144 -11.17 11.10 11.95
N VAL A 145 -12.39 11.26 11.44
CA VAL A 145 -13.60 10.62 11.97
C VAL A 145 -13.52 9.10 11.92
N VAL A 146 -13.04 8.53 10.80
CA VAL A 146 -12.83 7.08 10.67
C VAL A 146 -11.83 6.57 11.71
N GLY A 147 -10.72 7.29 11.92
CA GLY A 147 -9.72 6.97 12.95
C GLY A 147 -10.34 6.89 14.34
N SER A 148 -11.06 7.93 14.75
CA SER A 148 -11.72 7.94 16.07
C SER A 148 -12.79 6.83 16.18
N ALA A 149 -13.54 6.55 15.11
CA ALA A 149 -14.56 5.50 15.09
C ALA A 149 -13.97 4.08 15.27
N ILE A 150 -12.78 3.81 14.71
CA ILE A 150 -12.08 2.53 14.90
C ILE A 150 -11.32 2.43 16.24
N GLY A 151 -11.39 3.46 17.09
CA GLY A 151 -10.81 3.48 18.44
C GLY A 151 -9.42 4.10 18.54
N LEU A 152 -8.99 4.87 17.53
CA LEU A 152 -7.77 5.68 17.62
C LEU A 152 -8.05 6.91 18.50
N GLU A 153 -7.27 7.12 19.55
CA GLU A 153 -7.38 8.33 20.38
C GLU A 153 -6.97 9.56 19.56
N ASP A 154 -7.64 10.69 19.76
CA ASP A 154 -7.41 11.91 18.96
C ASP A 154 -5.95 12.43 19.03
N ARG A 155 -5.23 12.14 20.12
CA ARG A 155 -3.80 12.47 20.25
C ARG A 155 -2.89 11.65 19.34
N TYR A 156 -3.30 10.45 18.94
CA TYR A 156 -2.57 9.54 18.04
C TYR A 156 -3.11 9.58 16.60
N ASN A 157 -4.26 10.22 16.37
CA ASN A 157 -4.84 10.36 15.04
C ASN A 157 -3.96 11.22 14.14
N ILE A 158 -3.51 10.65 13.02
CA ILE A 158 -2.58 11.35 12.11
C ILE A 158 -3.30 12.44 11.31
N CYS A 159 -4.62 12.32 11.16
CA CYS A 159 -5.46 13.32 10.50
C CYS A 159 -5.78 14.44 11.49
N ARG A 160 -4.96 15.50 11.42
CA ARG A 160 -4.96 16.65 12.33
C ARG A 160 -6.05 17.66 11.97
N LYS A 161 -6.00 18.84 12.58
CA LYS A 161 -7.04 19.88 12.47
C LYS A 161 -7.25 20.34 11.02
N ASN A 162 -6.18 20.42 10.24
CA ASN A 162 -6.19 20.81 8.83
C ASN A 162 -5.26 19.89 8.00
N ILE A 163 -5.40 19.94 6.67
CA ILE A 163 -4.63 19.09 5.77
C ILE A 163 -3.12 19.36 5.85
N GLN A 164 -2.70 20.61 6.10
CA GLN A 164 -1.30 20.99 6.13
C GLN A 164 -0.57 20.34 7.33
N GLU A 165 -1.14 20.43 8.53
CA GLU A 165 -0.64 19.72 9.71
C GLU A 165 -0.58 18.21 9.48
N THR A 166 -1.59 17.64 8.81
CA THR A 166 -1.61 16.21 8.48
C THR A 166 -0.49 15.83 7.50
N ARG A 167 -0.19 16.68 6.52
CA ARG A 167 0.95 16.47 5.60
C ARG A 167 2.27 16.48 6.34
N GLU A 168 2.47 17.40 7.27
CA GLU A 168 3.69 17.46 8.09
C GLU A 168 3.87 16.18 8.93
N VAL A 169 2.81 15.73 9.60
CA VAL A 169 2.82 14.46 10.35
C VAL A 169 3.14 13.28 9.43
N CYS A 170 2.48 13.21 8.27
CA CYS A 170 2.72 12.13 7.31
C CYS A 170 4.14 12.18 6.75
N GLN A 171 4.73 13.35 6.53
CA GLN A 171 6.12 13.49 6.06
C GLN A 171 7.11 12.98 7.11
N ILE A 172 6.87 13.27 8.40
CA ILE A 172 7.67 12.74 9.51
C ILE A 172 7.56 11.21 9.54
N LEU A 173 6.36 10.65 9.42
CA LEU A 173 6.14 9.21 9.41
C LEU A 173 6.79 8.54 8.19
N LEU A 174 6.71 9.16 7.01
CA LEU A 174 7.38 8.71 5.79
C LEU A 174 8.87 8.53 6.06
N HIS A 175 9.52 9.59 6.50
CA HIS A 175 10.97 9.62 6.67
C HIS A 175 11.46 8.77 7.84
N ARG A 176 10.78 8.79 8.99
CA ARG A 176 11.24 8.14 10.22
C ARG A 176 10.73 6.71 10.39
N VAL A 177 9.66 6.31 9.72
CA VAL A 177 9.06 4.98 9.86
C VAL A 177 9.10 4.24 8.53
N TRP A 178 8.46 4.77 7.49
CA TRP A 178 8.24 4.00 6.26
C TRP A 178 9.52 3.78 5.45
N THR A 179 10.33 4.82 5.26
CA THR A 179 11.63 4.71 4.57
C THR A 179 12.53 3.66 5.23
N PRO A 180 12.83 3.72 6.54
CA PRO A 180 13.70 2.72 7.17
C PRO A 180 13.07 1.33 7.28
N CYS A 181 11.75 1.22 7.49
CA CYS A 181 11.06 -0.09 7.47
C CYS A 181 11.15 -0.77 6.11
N LEU A 182 11.00 -0.03 5.01
CA LEU A 182 11.08 -0.59 3.66
C LEU A 182 12.51 -0.76 3.15
N GLU A 183 13.49 -0.07 3.74
CA GLU A 183 14.90 -0.43 3.60
C GLU A 183 15.17 -1.79 4.25
N ASN A 184 14.78 -1.92 5.52
CA ASN A 184 15.04 -3.10 6.34
C ASN A 184 13.74 -3.87 6.63
N VAL A 185 13.20 -4.49 5.58
CA VAL A 185 11.93 -5.22 5.69
C VAL A 185 12.06 -6.41 6.65
N PRO A 186 11.05 -6.68 7.49
CA PRO A 186 10.99 -7.87 8.34
C PRO A 186 10.84 -9.16 7.54
N GLU A 187 11.23 -10.28 8.17
CA GLU A 187 11.04 -11.62 7.61
C GLU A 187 9.56 -11.83 7.24
N TYR A 188 9.33 -12.49 6.10
CA TYR A 188 8.01 -12.72 5.48
C TYR A 188 7.30 -11.49 4.87
N PHE A 189 7.93 -10.31 4.82
CA PHE A 189 7.41 -9.16 4.08
C PHE A 189 7.08 -9.52 2.62
N GLU A 190 8.01 -10.16 1.90
CA GLU A 190 7.84 -10.51 0.49
C GLU A 190 6.67 -11.50 0.32
N HIS A 191 6.56 -12.48 1.20
CA HIS A 191 5.48 -13.46 1.17
C HIS A 191 4.12 -12.78 1.30
N MET A 192 3.94 -11.99 2.36
CA MET A 192 2.67 -11.33 2.69
C MET A 192 2.27 -10.31 1.62
N ALA A 193 3.23 -9.53 1.11
CA ALA A 193 3.00 -8.60 0.00
C ALA A 193 2.55 -9.33 -1.27
N ARG A 194 3.18 -10.46 -1.60
CA ARG A 194 2.91 -11.18 -2.84
C ARG A 194 1.58 -11.93 -2.81
N VAL A 195 1.22 -12.58 -1.70
CA VAL A 195 -0.10 -13.25 -1.60
C VAL A 195 -1.25 -12.24 -1.53
N LEU A 196 -1.05 -11.06 -0.93
CA LEU A 196 -1.97 -9.93 -1.03
C LEU A 196 -2.21 -9.53 -2.49
N LEU A 197 -1.13 -9.23 -3.21
CA LEU A 197 -1.20 -8.69 -4.57
C LEU A 197 -1.73 -9.74 -5.56
N ASP A 198 -1.33 -11.00 -5.39
CA ASP A 198 -1.84 -12.13 -6.18
C ASP A 198 -3.33 -12.39 -5.91
N GLY A 199 -3.76 -12.32 -4.64
CA GLY A 199 -5.16 -12.47 -4.28
C GLY A 199 -6.03 -11.36 -4.87
N LEU A 200 -5.59 -10.10 -4.76
CA LEU A 200 -6.29 -8.94 -5.32
C LEU A 200 -6.16 -8.82 -6.85
N TRP A 201 -5.35 -9.64 -7.51
CA TRP A 201 -5.33 -9.69 -8.97
C TRP A 201 -6.71 -10.06 -9.55
N CYS A 202 -7.47 -10.93 -8.85
CA CYS A 202 -8.86 -11.26 -9.23
C CYS A 202 -9.80 -10.05 -9.18
N VAL A 203 -9.40 -9.00 -8.48
CA VAL A 203 -10.17 -7.78 -8.26
C VAL A 203 -9.73 -6.68 -9.23
N ASN A 204 -8.42 -6.52 -9.40
CA ASN A 204 -7.82 -5.60 -10.36
C ASN A 204 -6.66 -6.29 -11.09
N PRO A 205 -6.91 -6.84 -12.29
CA PRO A 205 -5.89 -7.55 -13.05
C PRO A 205 -4.69 -6.72 -13.48
N THR A 206 -4.78 -5.37 -13.42
CA THR A 206 -3.64 -4.50 -13.74
C THR A 206 -2.51 -4.56 -12.71
N ILE A 207 -2.72 -5.24 -11.58
CA ILE A 207 -1.71 -5.44 -10.52
C ILE A 207 -0.60 -6.35 -11.03
N HIS A 208 0.63 -5.86 -11.02
CA HIS A 208 1.83 -6.68 -11.19
C HIS A 208 2.66 -6.67 -9.90
N LEU A 209 2.97 -7.86 -9.36
CA LEU A 209 3.55 -8.03 -8.03
C LEU A 209 4.86 -7.24 -7.87
N ASP A 210 5.84 -7.47 -8.75
CA ASP A 210 7.16 -6.82 -8.62
C ASP A 210 7.10 -5.30 -8.88
N SER A 211 6.27 -4.86 -9.83
CA SER A 211 6.02 -3.44 -10.07
C SER A 211 5.43 -2.74 -8.85
N MET A 212 4.48 -3.38 -8.15
CA MET A 212 3.82 -2.78 -7.00
C MET A 212 4.74 -2.70 -5.78
N ILE A 213 5.58 -3.71 -5.54
CA ILE A 213 6.59 -3.66 -4.47
C ILE A 213 7.64 -2.58 -4.79
N TYR A 214 8.15 -2.54 -6.03
CA TYR A 214 9.08 -1.51 -6.47
C TYR A 214 8.49 -0.11 -6.27
N TRP A 215 7.24 0.08 -6.71
CA TRP A 215 6.56 1.36 -6.60
C TRP A 215 6.30 1.75 -5.14
N THR A 216 5.99 0.79 -4.27
CA THR A 216 5.82 1.04 -2.83
C THR A 216 7.12 1.56 -2.21
N LYS A 217 8.27 0.95 -2.54
CA LYS A 217 9.58 1.42 -2.08
C LYS A 217 9.94 2.80 -2.63
N TYR A 218 9.65 3.05 -3.91
CA TYR A 218 9.79 4.39 -4.51
C TYR A 218 8.91 5.44 -3.82
N MET A 219 7.63 5.13 -3.56
CA MET A 219 6.71 6.04 -2.86
C MET A 219 7.13 6.34 -1.43
N CYS A 220 7.95 5.48 -0.81
CA CYS A 220 8.54 5.67 0.52
C CYS A 220 9.97 6.23 0.51
N ASP A 221 10.46 6.73 -0.63
CA ASP A 221 11.79 7.37 -0.75
C ASP A 221 12.95 6.46 -0.31
N VAL A 222 12.78 5.14 -0.46
CA VAL A 222 13.84 4.16 -0.18
C VAL A 222 14.98 4.39 -1.18
N PRO A 223 16.23 4.67 -0.73
CA PRO A 223 17.35 4.95 -1.62
C PRO A 223 17.55 3.84 -2.66
N GLY A 224 17.92 4.18 -3.89
CA GLY A 224 18.14 3.20 -4.96
C GLY A 224 16.89 2.71 -5.69
N TYR A 225 15.69 3.11 -5.25
CA TYR A 225 14.47 2.97 -6.03
C TYR A 225 14.17 4.32 -6.70
N VAL A 226 14.29 4.39 -8.02
CA VAL A 226 14.19 5.64 -8.79
C VAL A 226 13.20 5.47 -9.94
N TYR A 227 12.52 6.54 -10.33
CA TYR A 227 11.50 6.48 -11.38
C TYR A 227 11.78 7.44 -12.53
N THR A 228 12.22 8.65 -12.19
CA THR A 228 12.54 9.68 -13.17
C THR A 228 14.04 9.97 -13.20
N GLU A 229 14.51 10.57 -14.30
CA GLU A 229 15.90 11.04 -14.38
C GLU A 229 16.24 12.04 -13.29
N ALA A 230 15.30 12.89 -12.89
CA ALA A 230 15.48 13.81 -11.76
C ALA A 230 15.69 13.06 -10.43
N ASP A 231 14.92 12.00 -10.18
CA ASP A 231 15.09 11.16 -8.98
C ASP A 231 16.47 10.47 -8.98
N ARG A 232 16.92 10.00 -10.16
CA ARG A 232 18.22 9.35 -10.35
C ARG A 232 19.37 10.32 -10.08
N LEU A 233 19.34 11.51 -10.67
CA LEU A 233 20.36 12.55 -10.46
C LEU A 233 20.44 12.98 -8.99
N LYS A 234 19.29 13.23 -8.35
CA LYS A 234 19.21 13.56 -6.92
C LYS A 234 19.81 12.47 -6.03
N LEU A 235 19.63 11.20 -6.40
CA LEU A 235 20.27 10.09 -5.67
C LEU A 235 21.79 10.08 -5.88
N GLN A 236 22.26 10.29 -7.12
CA GLN A 236 23.70 10.37 -7.39
C GLN A 236 24.37 11.48 -6.59
N GLU A 237 23.76 12.66 -6.48
CA GLU A 237 24.24 13.77 -5.64
C GLU A 237 24.38 13.34 -4.17
N ARG A 238 23.34 12.73 -3.60
CA ARG A 238 23.37 12.23 -2.22
C ARG A 238 24.44 11.16 -1.98
N ILE A 239 24.68 10.29 -2.97
CA ILE A 239 25.77 9.29 -2.90
C ILE A 239 27.13 10.02 -2.88
N ARG A 240 27.35 10.99 -3.78
CA ARG A 240 28.60 11.78 -3.83
C ARG A 240 28.86 12.54 -2.54
N GLU A 241 27.82 13.13 -1.95
CA GLU A 241 27.92 13.81 -0.64
C GLU A 241 28.40 12.85 0.46
N GLN A 242 27.94 11.59 0.47
CA GLN A 242 28.37 10.59 1.45
C GLN A 242 29.77 10.03 1.17
N LEU A 243 30.23 10.02 -0.08
CA LEU A 243 31.58 9.58 -0.42
C LEU A 243 32.65 10.48 0.23
N LYS A 244 32.37 11.76 0.46
CA LYS A 244 33.29 12.73 1.10
C LYS A 244 34.70 12.72 0.49
N GLY A 245 34.78 12.64 -0.85
CA GLY A 245 36.04 12.62 -1.59
C GLY A 245 36.72 11.24 -1.73
N ARG A 246 36.09 10.16 -1.25
CA ARG A 246 36.51 8.78 -1.56
C ARG A 246 36.22 8.44 -3.03
N SER A 247 36.86 7.39 -3.54
CA SER A 247 36.65 6.89 -4.92
C SER A 247 35.16 6.64 -5.21
N GLU A 248 34.72 6.96 -6.44
CA GLU A 248 33.36 6.71 -6.93
C GLU A 248 33.01 5.21 -7.02
N ASP A 249 34.01 4.33 -6.98
CA ASP A 249 33.85 2.87 -6.88
C ASP A 249 33.52 2.39 -5.47
N THR A 250 33.55 3.29 -4.47
CA THR A 250 33.22 2.94 -3.08
C THR A 250 31.71 2.81 -2.91
N GLY A 251 31.25 1.67 -2.39
CA GLY A 251 29.84 1.48 -2.05
C GLY A 251 29.42 2.34 -0.86
N VAL A 252 28.35 3.13 -1.01
CA VAL A 252 27.72 3.88 0.10
C VAL A 252 26.59 3.04 0.69
N ASP A 253 26.64 2.77 1.99
CA ASP A 253 25.54 2.08 2.67
C ASP A 253 24.27 2.95 2.62
N SER A 254 23.20 2.41 2.04
CA SER A 254 21.88 3.04 1.98
C SER A 254 21.34 3.48 3.35
N ALA A 255 21.73 2.81 4.44
CA ALA A 255 21.36 3.19 5.80
C ALA A 255 21.91 4.57 6.20
N SER A 256 23.04 5.01 5.61
CA SER A 256 23.62 6.35 5.83
C SER A 256 22.81 7.47 5.17
N LEU A 257 21.91 7.12 4.25
CA LEU A 257 21.10 8.08 3.49
C LEU A 257 19.71 8.30 4.09
N ILE A 258 19.34 7.59 5.15
CA ILE A 258 17.97 7.62 5.71
C ILE A 258 17.98 7.96 7.20
N ALA A 259 16.84 8.41 7.72
CA ALA A 259 16.69 8.57 9.16
C ALA A 259 16.68 7.22 9.91
N LYS A 260 17.18 7.25 11.14
CA LYS A 260 17.06 6.14 12.09
C LYS A 260 15.59 5.96 12.50
N ALA A 261 15.11 4.72 12.43
CA ALA A 261 13.78 4.37 12.90
C ALA A 261 13.62 4.58 14.42
N PRO A 262 12.43 4.94 14.92
CA PRO A 262 12.16 5.13 16.34
C PRO A 262 11.98 3.81 17.12
N PHE A 263 12.15 2.66 16.45
CA PHE A 263 12.06 1.33 17.04
C PHE A 263 13.05 0.40 16.34
N GLU A 264 13.30 -0.77 16.95
CA GLU A 264 14.22 -1.76 16.41
C GLU A 264 13.71 -2.36 15.11
N LEU A 265 14.62 -2.45 14.15
CA LEU A 265 14.40 -3.07 12.84
C LEU A 265 15.28 -4.33 12.71
N PRO A 266 14.93 -5.25 11.79
CA PRO A 266 15.77 -6.38 11.48
C PRO A 266 17.19 -5.95 11.10
N ASN A 267 18.19 -6.70 11.57
CA ASN A 267 19.59 -6.48 11.22
C ASN A 267 19.92 -7.15 9.88
N ASN A 268 19.43 -6.56 8.79
CA ASN A 268 19.70 -7.05 7.45
C ASN A 268 21.15 -6.68 7.02
N PRO A 269 21.78 -7.46 6.13
CA PRO A 269 23.08 -7.09 5.58
C PRO A 269 23.04 -5.70 4.94
N PRO A 270 24.11 -4.89 5.09
CA PRO A 270 24.18 -3.56 4.49
C PRO A 270 23.95 -3.61 2.98
N ARG A 271 23.10 -2.70 2.48
CA ARG A 271 22.86 -2.55 1.04
C ARG A 271 23.69 -1.37 0.52
N LEU A 272 24.77 -1.72 -0.17
CA LEU A 272 25.68 -0.75 -0.78
C LEU A 272 25.11 -0.22 -2.10
N LEU A 273 25.18 1.10 -2.28
CA LEU A 273 24.83 1.81 -3.50
C LEU A 273 26.13 2.31 -4.13
N TYR A 274 26.39 1.89 -5.37
CA TYR A 274 27.54 2.36 -6.14
C TYR A 274 27.11 3.44 -7.12
N LEU A 275 27.95 4.44 -7.38
CA LEU A 275 27.55 5.58 -8.21
C LEU A 275 27.24 5.15 -9.66
N HIS A 276 28.08 4.27 -10.23
CA HIS A 276 27.98 3.77 -11.60
C HIS A 276 26.70 2.96 -11.86
N ASP A 277 26.12 2.35 -10.83
CA ASP A 277 24.84 1.63 -10.94
C ASP A 277 23.69 2.57 -11.34
N TYR A 278 23.83 3.87 -11.07
CA TYR A 278 22.80 4.89 -11.31
C TYR A 278 23.10 5.78 -12.51
N ASP A 279 23.93 5.36 -13.47
CA ASP A 279 24.19 6.13 -14.70
C ASP A 279 22.97 6.15 -15.63
N LYS A 280 22.21 5.05 -15.67
CA LYS A 280 20.96 4.93 -16.44
C LYS A 280 19.91 4.19 -15.62
N LEU A 281 18.63 4.35 -15.95
CA LEU A 281 17.57 3.61 -15.26
C LEU A 281 17.76 2.08 -15.39
N GLU A 282 18.23 1.61 -16.54
CA GLU A 282 18.43 0.20 -16.85
C GLU A 282 19.57 -0.46 -16.04
N THR A 283 20.54 0.33 -15.58
CA THR A 283 21.66 -0.16 -14.77
C THR A 283 21.30 -0.28 -13.29
N VAL A 284 20.29 0.46 -12.82
CA VAL A 284 19.86 0.47 -11.42
C VAL A 284 19.56 -0.96 -10.94
N PRO A 285 20.26 -1.49 -9.91
CA PRO A 285 20.14 -2.90 -9.53
C PRO A 285 18.71 -3.35 -9.23
N ALA A 286 17.93 -2.52 -8.54
CA ALA A 286 16.54 -2.80 -8.21
C ALA A 286 15.64 -2.84 -9.46
N TYR A 287 15.87 -1.96 -10.44
CA TYR A 287 15.09 -1.92 -11.69
C TYR A 287 15.54 -3.02 -12.66
N LYS A 288 16.84 -3.27 -12.77
CA LYS A 288 17.45 -4.29 -13.63
C LYS A 288 16.87 -5.68 -13.37
N ARG A 289 16.68 -6.03 -12.08
CA ARG A 289 16.11 -7.31 -11.61
C ARG A 289 14.63 -7.52 -11.98
N LEU A 290 13.91 -6.46 -12.34
CA LEU A 290 12.49 -6.58 -12.68
C LEU A 290 12.31 -7.33 -14.01
N PRO A 291 11.32 -8.24 -14.09
CA PRO A 291 10.93 -8.83 -15.36
C PRO A 291 10.36 -7.77 -16.30
N PHE A 292 10.35 -8.04 -17.60
CA PHE A 292 9.89 -7.08 -18.61
C PHE A 292 8.45 -6.56 -18.35
N PRO A 293 7.46 -7.41 -18.00
CA PRO A 293 6.11 -6.92 -17.67
C PRO A 293 6.07 -5.94 -16.50
N ALA A 294 6.90 -6.13 -15.47
CA ALA A 294 7.00 -5.19 -14.36
C ALA A 294 7.54 -3.83 -14.83
N LYS A 295 8.61 -3.83 -15.63
CA LYS A 295 9.18 -2.60 -16.23
C LYS A 295 8.15 -1.88 -17.09
N TYR A 296 7.42 -2.62 -17.91
CA TYR A 296 6.34 -2.08 -18.74
C TYR A 296 5.23 -1.42 -17.90
N LYS A 297 4.75 -2.07 -16.82
CA LYS A 297 3.72 -1.51 -15.94
C LYS A 297 4.23 -0.25 -15.21
N ILE A 298 5.50 -0.21 -14.79
CA ILE A 298 6.14 1.01 -14.24
C ILE A 298 6.17 2.13 -15.28
N GLY A 299 6.59 1.85 -16.52
CA GLY A 299 6.63 2.83 -17.61
C GLY A 299 5.23 3.34 -18.00
N LEU A 300 4.21 2.48 -17.96
CA LEU A 300 2.82 2.84 -18.26
C LEU A 300 2.22 3.78 -17.22
N LYS A 301 2.73 3.77 -15.98
CA LYS A 301 2.21 4.57 -14.85
C LYS A 301 2.14 6.06 -15.18
N ALA A 302 3.19 6.65 -15.77
CA ALA A 302 3.20 8.07 -16.14
C ALA A 302 2.08 8.40 -17.13
N ARG A 303 1.80 7.51 -18.09
CA ARG A 303 0.72 7.68 -19.06
C ARG A 303 -0.66 7.58 -18.40
N ILE A 304 -0.85 6.60 -17.51
CA ILE A 304 -2.10 6.46 -16.72
C ILE A 304 -2.34 7.72 -15.90
N VAL A 305 -1.31 8.20 -15.20
CA VAL A 305 -1.40 9.42 -14.37
C VAL A 305 -1.70 10.65 -15.23
N ALA A 306 -1.01 10.82 -16.36
CA ALA A 306 -1.26 11.93 -17.29
C ALA A 306 -2.69 11.88 -17.85
N LEU A 307 -3.17 10.70 -18.27
CA LEU A 307 -4.53 10.52 -18.76
C LEU A 307 -5.55 10.80 -17.65
N TYR A 308 -5.32 10.32 -16.43
CA TYR A 308 -6.20 10.54 -15.29
C TYR A 308 -6.32 12.02 -14.88
N ARG A 309 -5.33 12.87 -15.18
CA ARG A 309 -5.44 14.32 -14.94
C ARG A 309 -6.49 14.98 -15.84
N THR A 310 -6.78 14.39 -17.01
CA THR A 310 -7.83 14.88 -17.90
C THR A 310 -9.22 14.52 -17.38
N TYR A 311 -10.23 15.31 -17.74
CA TYR A 311 -11.62 15.00 -17.37
C TYR A 311 -12.06 13.62 -17.91
N LEU A 312 -11.86 13.35 -19.20
CA LEU A 312 -12.28 12.09 -19.84
C LEU A 312 -11.53 10.88 -19.28
N GLY A 313 -10.22 11.00 -19.06
CA GLY A 313 -9.44 9.92 -18.47
C GLY A 313 -9.90 9.58 -17.05
N ARG A 314 -10.11 10.60 -16.20
CA ARG A 314 -10.65 10.40 -14.85
C ARG A 314 -12.02 9.73 -14.89
N LEU A 315 -12.92 10.21 -15.74
CA LEU A 315 -14.25 9.63 -15.92
C LEU A 315 -14.15 8.14 -16.30
N TYR A 316 -13.34 7.82 -17.32
CA TYR A 316 -13.12 6.45 -17.79
C TYR A 316 -12.58 5.54 -16.68
N PHE A 317 -11.48 5.91 -16.02
CA PHE A 317 -10.87 5.06 -15.01
C PHE A 317 -11.76 4.88 -13.77
N ASN A 318 -12.50 5.90 -13.36
CA ASN A 318 -13.44 5.79 -12.26
C ASN A 318 -14.65 4.94 -12.62
N MET A 319 -15.19 5.05 -13.85
CA MET A 319 -16.24 4.16 -14.34
C MET A 319 -15.77 2.71 -14.39
N GLN A 320 -14.57 2.46 -14.92
CA GLN A 320 -13.97 1.13 -14.93
C GLN A 320 -13.81 0.57 -13.52
N TYR A 321 -13.30 1.37 -12.58
CA TYR A 321 -13.17 0.95 -11.18
C TYR A 321 -14.53 0.62 -10.55
N ARG A 322 -15.55 1.47 -10.75
CA ARG A 322 -16.91 1.22 -10.24
C ARG A 322 -17.51 -0.05 -10.83
N PHE A 323 -17.27 -0.31 -12.11
CA PHE A 323 -17.72 -1.55 -12.76
C PHE A 323 -17.00 -2.78 -12.19
N SER A 324 -15.67 -2.73 -12.03
CA SER A 324 -14.93 -3.81 -11.35
C SER A 324 -15.42 -4.04 -9.91
N LEU A 325 -15.77 -2.97 -9.19
CA LEU A 325 -16.36 -3.01 -7.85
C LEU A 325 -17.74 -3.66 -7.82
N LEU A 326 -18.58 -3.38 -8.82
CA LEU A 326 -19.86 -4.06 -9.00
C LEU A 326 -19.65 -5.57 -9.23
N LEU A 327 -18.75 -5.93 -10.15
CA LEU A 327 -18.45 -7.33 -10.44
C LEU A 327 -17.92 -8.06 -9.20
N MET A 328 -16.94 -7.52 -8.48
CA MET A 328 -16.41 -8.23 -7.30
C MET A 328 -17.45 -8.42 -6.18
N LYS A 329 -18.46 -7.53 -6.08
CA LYS A 329 -19.53 -7.63 -5.07
C LYS A 329 -20.59 -8.67 -5.44
N TYR A 330 -21.02 -8.70 -6.71
CA TYR A 330 -22.20 -9.45 -7.13
C TYR A 330 -21.91 -10.59 -8.10
N PHE A 331 -20.79 -10.55 -8.81
CA PHE A 331 -20.38 -11.55 -9.79
C PHE A 331 -18.85 -11.63 -9.94
N PRO A 332 -18.11 -12.14 -8.92
CA PRO A 332 -16.63 -12.14 -8.92
C PRO A 332 -16.06 -13.23 -9.84
N TYR A 333 -16.34 -13.11 -11.14
CA TYR A 333 -16.07 -14.14 -12.15
C TYR A 333 -14.60 -14.55 -12.23
N MET A 334 -13.66 -13.61 -12.11
CA MET A 334 -12.23 -13.93 -12.09
C MET A 334 -11.85 -14.81 -10.90
N ALA A 335 -12.48 -14.59 -9.74
CA ALA A 335 -12.26 -15.40 -8.56
C ALA A 335 -12.91 -16.79 -8.69
N PHE A 336 -14.02 -16.93 -9.43
CA PHE A 336 -14.67 -18.24 -9.64
C PHE A 336 -13.71 -19.27 -10.22
N PHE A 337 -12.89 -18.88 -11.20
CA PHE A 337 -11.91 -19.77 -11.82
C PHE A 337 -10.73 -20.13 -10.91
N ARG A 338 -10.46 -19.35 -9.85
CA ARG A 338 -9.35 -19.60 -8.92
C ARG A 338 -9.77 -20.29 -7.63
N PHE A 339 -10.93 -19.92 -7.09
CA PHE A 339 -11.35 -20.32 -5.75
C PHE A 339 -12.71 -21.03 -5.73
N GLY A 340 -13.38 -21.14 -6.88
CA GLY A 340 -14.75 -21.66 -6.98
C GLY A 340 -15.81 -20.61 -6.66
N VAL A 341 -17.04 -20.86 -7.11
CA VAL A 341 -18.14 -19.87 -7.10
C VAL A 341 -18.46 -19.39 -5.70
N PHE A 342 -18.77 -20.30 -4.76
CA PHE A 342 -19.23 -19.92 -3.42
C PHE A 342 -18.14 -19.25 -2.58
N GLN A 343 -16.90 -19.75 -2.65
CA GLN A 343 -15.80 -19.21 -1.84
C GLN A 343 -15.33 -17.83 -2.30
N SER A 344 -15.62 -17.47 -3.56
CA SER A 344 -15.27 -16.17 -4.13
C SER A 344 -16.04 -15.00 -3.52
N TYR A 345 -17.25 -15.21 -2.99
CA TYR A 345 -18.04 -14.15 -2.37
C TYR A 345 -17.50 -13.78 -1.00
N VAL A 346 -17.57 -12.50 -0.62
CA VAL A 346 -17.10 -12.01 0.68
C VAL A 346 -18.24 -11.31 1.42
N ASN A 347 -18.48 -11.76 2.65
CA ASN A 347 -19.36 -11.06 3.59
C ASN A 347 -18.50 -10.31 4.61
N ILE A 348 -18.50 -8.99 4.52
CA ILE A 348 -17.69 -8.12 5.37
C ILE A 348 -18.03 -8.24 6.88
N PHE A 349 -19.17 -8.82 7.26
CA PHE A 349 -19.54 -9.02 8.67
C PHE A 349 -19.19 -10.40 9.22
N VAL A 350 -18.67 -11.30 8.40
CA VAL A 350 -18.20 -12.64 8.80
C VAL A 350 -16.68 -12.63 8.93
N GLU A 351 -16.13 -13.40 9.88
CA GLU A 351 -14.68 -13.57 9.99
C GLU A 351 -14.12 -14.28 8.75
N ASP A 352 -12.99 -13.80 8.24
CA ASP A 352 -12.32 -14.43 7.11
C ASP A 352 -11.85 -15.85 7.47
N PRO A 353 -11.59 -16.74 6.49
CA PRO A 353 -11.02 -18.06 6.78
C PRO A 353 -9.60 -17.98 7.35
N ILE A 354 -9.16 -19.06 8.00
CA ILE A 354 -7.74 -19.32 8.30
C ILE A 354 -7.22 -20.45 7.40
N ASP A 355 -5.92 -20.51 7.20
CA ASP A 355 -5.23 -21.68 6.67
C ASP A 355 -3.98 -22.01 7.53
N ASN A 356 -3.25 -23.06 7.13
CA ASN A 356 -1.95 -23.41 7.71
C ASN A 356 -0.85 -23.38 6.65
N GLU A 357 -1.00 -22.53 5.63
CA GLU A 357 0.02 -22.37 4.58
C GLU A 357 1.33 -21.88 5.24
N GLU A 358 2.43 -22.54 4.90
CA GLU A 358 3.75 -22.18 5.43
C GLU A 358 4.26 -20.91 4.74
N LEU A 359 4.70 -19.95 5.53
CA LEU A 359 5.23 -18.70 4.99
C LEU A 359 6.63 -18.92 4.43
N LYS A 360 6.84 -18.42 3.22
CA LYS A 360 8.15 -18.50 2.57
C LYS A 360 9.04 -17.34 3.01
N PRO A 361 10.30 -17.59 3.38
CA PRO A 361 11.20 -16.53 3.81
C PRO A 361 11.46 -15.52 2.69
N ASN A 362 11.89 -14.31 3.01
CA ASN A 362 12.19 -13.27 2.03
C ASN A 362 13.24 -13.75 1.00
N SER A 363 14.23 -14.52 1.47
CA SER A 363 15.28 -15.11 0.63
C SER A 363 14.75 -16.00 -0.50
N TYR A 364 13.63 -16.69 -0.30
CA TYR A 364 12.96 -17.48 -1.34
C TYR A 364 12.59 -16.61 -2.55
N TYR A 365 12.12 -15.39 -2.31
CA TYR A 365 11.64 -14.50 -3.37
C TYR A 365 12.77 -13.78 -4.09
N TYR A 366 13.97 -13.70 -3.50
CA TYR A 366 15.16 -13.07 -4.07
C TYR A 366 15.97 -13.97 -4.99
N GLN A 367 15.68 -15.28 -5.01
CA GLN A 367 16.30 -16.21 -5.93
C GLN A 367 15.93 -15.88 -7.39
N PRO A 368 16.86 -16.03 -8.36
CA PRO A 368 16.55 -15.90 -9.77
C PRO A 368 15.39 -16.82 -10.15
N ARG A 369 14.38 -16.29 -10.84
CA ARG A 369 13.25 -17.08 -11.35
C ARG A 369 13.40 -17.29 -12.85
N PRO A 370 13.02 -18.47 -13.37
CA PRO A 370 12.94 -18.67 -14.80
C PRO A 370 11.93 -17.70 -15.40
N SER A 371 12.25 -17.15 -16.57
CA SER A 371 11.28 -16.33 -17.32
C SER A 371 10.03 -17.16 -17.60
N PRO A 372 8.83 -16.60 -17.39
CA PRO A 372 7.61 -17.31 -17.75
C PRO A 372 7.55 -17.53 -19.27
N PRO A 373 6.77 -18.50 -19.74
CA PRO A 373 6.56 -18.69 -21.18
C PRO A 373 6.08 -17.41 -21.86
N LEU A 374 6.51 -17.18 -23.11
CA LEU A 374 6.24 -15.95 -23.86
C LEU A 374 4.74 -15.57 -23.88
N TYR A 375 3.82 -16.53 -23.97
CA TYR A 375 2.39 -16.25 -23.95
C TYR A 375 1.93 -15.63 -22.61
N LYS A 376 2.50 -16.05 -21.47
CA LYS A 376 2.20 -15.45 -20.16
C LYS A 376 2.76 -14.03 -20.08
N GLU A 377 3.94 -13.81 -20.65
CA GLU A 377 4.51 -12.46 -20.74
C GLU A 377 3.64 -11.53 -21.57
N ILE A 378 3.22 -11.96 -22.77
CA ILE A 378 2.34 -11.17 -23.64
C ILE A 378 1.00 -10.89 -22.95
N LEU A 379 0.38 -11.91 -22.34
CA LEU A 379 -0.89 -11.73 -21.62
C LEU A 379 -0.75 -10.71 -20.49
N SER A 380 0.36 -10.72 -19.75
CA SER A 380 0.61 -9.78 -18.65
C SER A 380 0.79 -8.31 -19.08
N LEU A 381 1.01 -8.05 -20.38
CA LEU A 381 1.03 -6.70 -20.93
C LEU A 381 -0.39 -6.14 -21.11
N ILE A 382 -1.36 -7.01 -21.38
CA ILE A 382 -2.75 -6.66 -21.67
C ILE A 382 -3.59 -6.67 -20.38
N TRP A 383 -3.45 -7.73 -19.59
CA TRP A 383 -4.14 -7.93 -18.31
C TRP A 383 -3.12 -7.91 -17.17
#